data_AF-A0A1S3HL84-F1
#
_entry.id   AF-A0A1S3HL84-F1
#
_cell.length_a   1.000
_cell.length_b   1.000
_cell.length_c   1.000
_cell.angle_alpha   90.00
_cell.angle_beta   90.00
_cell.angle_gamma   90.00
#
_symmetry.space_group_name_H-M   'P 1'
#
loop_
_entity.id
_entity.type
_entity.pdbx_description
1 polymer ?
#
loop_
_entity_poly.entity_id
_entity_poly.type
_entity_poly.pdbx_seq_one_letter_code
_entity_poly.pdbx_strand_id
1 'polypeptide(L)'
;MHHHLFLLLVTACLARADNHGGVTWSPKANEVIDLTHHLHPDTPVFPGSVGFNYTRIHRGPWEHGAGWLEDNDICGSDLMGTALLAPARWAQNRWYVNEIPPHRFFGPVVKVDVSMKVENYSNYNLLVSDLKSWESQHGRIPDNAILLVQTGWSKHYGNKTAYFGTDAASFLINGEPTTNHPGISDEAAMWLAENTTVYGVGIDSPGIGPSSTYTAITSLHKRNIYTIVGAVNLHKVPAKGYSLAALPMNVENGTASLVRLLAFRTIKLSPKPEDTVDLTYALNNDTVMWIGRAPFQLFSVHKGPIIIGNNNLWIETNRFCGPEHMGTHLDAPTHFIKDSWRIHQIPPHGLIGPAVRIDIDQKAANDPDAVLTVEEIKAWERENGRIPENAIVFLYTGWGKYVNNFTAYLGTDNHENFIDENGVPRTHWPGFSAEAGEWLVSERQILGVGIDALSFDVGFTVLFKAHVSFLGARVLGLENIANLDKLPKTGTTVFVFHMVYVDGSGAATRVVALKDGLQTPTTPAPPTSPPPTQCVTGSGWRVLASLRRTAVLAFVICFLAEIF
;
A
#
# COMPACT_ATOMS: atom_id res chain seq x y z
N MET A 1 -51.32 28.65 33.97
CA MET A 1 -51.44 27.19 34.16
C MET A 1 -51.21 26.57 32.80
N HIS A 2 -49.98 26.11 32.53
CA HIS A 2 -49.60 24.69 32.38
C HIS A 2 -50.15 24.08 31.07
N HIS A 3 -49.43 23.34 30.22
CA HIS A 3 -48.03 23.03 29.93
C HIS A 3 -48.11 22.05 28.72
N HIS A 4 -47.06 21.97 27.89
CA HIS A 4 -46.76 20.91 26.89
C HIS A 4 -47.45 20.93 25.51
N LEU A 5 -46.79 20.61 24.39
CA LEU A 5 -45.36 20.53 24.01
C LEU A 5 -45.31 20.15 22.50
N PHE A 6 -44.48 20.88 21.74
CA PHE A 6 -43.59 20.47 20.64
C PHE A 6 -44.01 19.61 19.43
N LEU A 7 -43.36 19.99 18.32
CA LEU A 7 -42.99 19.23 17.11
C LEU A 7 -43.96 19.28 15.91
N LEU A 8 -43.97 20.42 15.22
CA LEU A 8 -44.39 20.55 13.82
C LEU A 8 -43.44 21.52 13.09
N LEU A 9 -42.17 21.13 12.98
CA LEU A 9 -41.16 21.70 12.10
C LEU A 9 -39.95 20.76 12.15
N VAL A 10 -39.41 20.40 10.99
CA VAL A 10 -38.29 19.45 10.72
C VAL A 10 -38.79 18.10 10.20
N THR A 11 -39.11 18.04 8.90
CA THR A 11 -38.70 16.97 7.97
C THR A 11 -39.25 17.27 6.57
N ALA A 12 -38.67 18.27 5.91
CA ALA A 12 -38.82 18.47 4.47
C ALA A 12 -37.49 18.99 3.92
N CYS A 13 -36.42 18.23 4.12
CA CYS A 13 -35.13 18.46 3.48
C CYS A 13 -34.24 17.21 3.53
N LEU A 14 -34.77 16.04 3.14
CA LEU A 14 -33.97 14.84 2.91
C LEU A 14 -34.65 14.02 1.82
N ALA A 15 -34.25 14.28 0.57
CA ALA A 15 -34.23 13.34 -0.55
C ALA A 15 -33.97 14.11 -1.86
N ARG A 16 -32.85 14.83 -1.94
CA ARG A 16 -32.11 14.79 -3.20
C ARG A 16 -31.23 13.57 -3.10
N ALA A 17 -31.57 12.56 -3.90
CA ALA A 17 -30.67 11.47 -4.19
C ALA A 17 -29.48 12.07 -4.94
N ASP A 18 -28.40 12.36 -4.22
CA ASP A 18 -27.11 12.64 -4.84
C ASP A 18 -26.61 11.34 -5.46
N ASN A 19 -26.84 11.21 -6.76
CA ASN A 19 -26.27 10.19 -7.64
C ASN A 19 -24.77 10.45 -7.88
N HIS A 20 -23.98 10.55 -6.80
CA HIS A 20 -22.52 10.49 -6.82
C HIS A 20 -22.05 9.32 -5.92
N GLY A 21 -22.60 8.14 -6.19
CA GLY A 21 -22.41 6.92 -5.40
C GLY A 21 -21.13 6.17 -5.76
N GLY A 22 -19.97 6.74 -5.44
CA GLY A 22 -18.72 5.99 -5.29
C GLY A 22 -18.33 6.01 -3.83
N VAL A 23 -18.70 4.99 -3.05
CA VAL A 23 -18.31 4.89 -1.64
C VAL A 23 -16.79 4.78 -1.59
N THR A 24 -16.14 5.81 -1.05
CA THR A 24 -14.70 5.84 -0.80
C THR A 24 -14.39 5.03 0.47
N TRP A 25 -13.38 4.17 0.41
CA TRP A 25 -13.14 3.15 1.44
C TRP A 25 -11.89 3.47 2.27
N SER A 26 -12.03 3.35 3.59
CA SER A 26 -10.92 3.29 4.55
C SER A 26 -11.04 1.99 5.35
N PRO A 27 -10.01 1.14 5.37
CA PRO A 27 -10.03 -0.07 6.18
C PRO A 27 -9.92 0.24 7.67
N LYS A 28 -10.53 -0.61 8.49
CA LYS A 28 -10.26 -0.65 9.93
C LYS A 28 -9.00 -1.46 10.21
N ALA A 29 -8.36 -1.22 11.35
CA ALA A 29 -7.15 -1.94 11.78
C ALA A 29 -7.30 -3.47 11.76
N ASN A 30 -8.47 -4.00 12.13
CA ASN A 30 -8.75 -5.44 12.16
C ASN A 30 -9.11 -6.04 10.79
N GLU A 31 -9.19 -5.23 9.73
CA GLU A 31 -9.44 -5.65 8.36
C GLU A 31 -8.16 -5.78 7.54
N VAL A 32 -7.02 -5.34 8.07
CA VAL A 32 -5.72 -5.32 7.41
C VAL A 32 -4.76 -6.29 8.10
N ILE A 33 -4.10 -7.13 7.31
CA ILE A 33 -2.98 -7.95 7.76
C ILE A 33 -1.74 -7.49 7.02
N ASP A 34 -0.75 -7.02 7.78
CA ASP A 34 0.55 -6.66 7.26
C ASP A 34 1.43 -7.90 7.11
N LEU A 35 1.87 -8.16 5.87
CA LEU A 35 2.68 -9.30 5.47
C LEU A 35 4.13 -8.89 5.16
N THR A 36 4.55 -7.69 5.54
CA THR A 36 5.90 -7.15 5.30
C THR A 36 6.76 -7.19 6.57
N HIS A 37 8.01 -7.67 6.44
CA HIS A 37 9.02 -7.52 7.48
C HIS A 37 9.54 -6.08 7.56
N HIS A 38 9.80 -5.61 8.78
CA HIS A 38 10.49 -4.33 8.98
C HIS A 38 12.00 -4.53 8.74
N LEU A 39 12.62 -3.60 8.04
CA LEU A 39 14.07 -3.61 7.86
C LEU A 39 14.81 -2.98 9.04
N HIS A 40 15.92 -3.59 9.45
CA HIS A 40 16.93 -3.08 10.37
C HIS A 40 18.32 -3.42 9.78
N PRO A 41 19.42 -2.78 10.19
CA PRO A 41 20.78 -3.20 9.82
C PRO A 41 21.09 -4.70 9.99
N ASP A 42 20.39 -5.38 10.89
CA ASP A 42 20.53 -6.82 11.15
C ASP A 42 19.58 -7.70 10.32
N THR A 43 18.79 -7.11 9.41
CA THR A 43 17.92 -7.85 8.50
C THR A 43 18.73 -8.92 7.75
N PRO A 44 18.25 -10.18 7.70
CA PRO A 44 18.89 -11.20 6.87
C PRO A 44 18.97 -10.74 5.43
N VAL A 45 20.19 -10.76 4.90
CA VAL A 45 20.47 -10.48 3.50
C VAL A 45 20.95 -11.74 2.80
N PHE A 46 20.51 -11.91 1.55
CA PHE A 46 20.88 -13.03 0.72
C PHE A 46 22.41 -13.19 0.66
N PRO A 47 22.97 -14.41 0.82
CA PRO A 47 24.41 -14.62 0.83
C PRO A 47 25.10 -14.02 -0.41
N GLY A 48 26.17 -13.25 -0.19
CA GLY A 48 26.90 -12.51 -1.24
C GLY A 48 26.35 -11.12 -1.55
N SER A 49 25.26 -10.69 -0.92
CA SER A 49 24.65 -9.37 -1.15
C SER A 49 24.93 -8.37 -0.01
N VAL A 50 24.81 -7.08 -0.31
CA VAL A 50 24.99 -5.98 0.66
C VAL A 50 23.73 -5.85 1.51
N GLY A 51 23.90 -5.86 2.84
CA GLY A 51 22.79 -5.70 3.80
C GLY A 51 22.17 -4.32 3.79
N PHE A 52 21.00 -4.20 4.41
CA PHE A 52 20.37 -2.90 4.64
C PHE A 52 21.22 -2.07 5.60
N ASN A 53 21.41 -0.79 5.30
CA ASN A 53 22.00 0.16 6.23
C ASN A 53 21.34 1.53 6.04
N TYR A 54 21.33 2.32 7.11
CA TYR A 54 20.97 3.72 7.04
C TYR A 54 22.00 4.57 7.76
N THR A 55 22.27 5.75 7.22
CA THR A 55 23.20 6.74 7.78
C THR A 55 22.37 7.93 8.23
N ARG A 56 22.43 8.25 9.51
CA ARG A 56 21.73 9.44 10.03
C ARG A 56 22.42 10.70 9.54
N ILE A 57 21.67 11.54 8.85
CA ILE A 57 22.16 12.84 8.37
C ILE A 57 21.88 13.92 9.41
N HIS A 58 20.68 13.93 9.96
CA HIS A 58 20.31 14.86 11.03
C HIS A 58 19.29 14.25 11.99
N ARG A 59 19.37 14.65 13.27
CA ARG A 59 18.34 14.43 14.29
C ARG A 59 18.53 15.45 15.40
N GLY A 60 17.66 16.43 15.45
CA GLY A 60 17.79 17.44 16.48
C GLY A 60 17.01 18.71 16.17
N PRO A 61 17.19 19.73 17.03
CA PRO A 61 16.74 21.07 16.74
C PRO A 61 17.19 21.50 15.34
N TRP A 62 16.29 22.15 14.62
CA TRP A 62 16.57 22.72 13.31
C TRP A 62 16.50 24.24 13.39
N GLU A 63 17.50 24.92 12.84
CA GLU A 63 17.63 26.37 12.99
C GLU A 63 16.58 27.15 12.19
N HIS A 64 15.95 26.50 11.21
CA HIS A 64 14.85 27.06 10.44
C HIS A 64 13.50 26.75 11.12
N GLY A 65 12.42 27.43 10.71
CA GLY A 65 11.20 27.57 11.50
C GLY A 65 10.41 26.30 11.82
N ALA A 66 10.83 25.15 11.30
CA ALA A 66 10.25 23.85 11.64
C ALA A 66 10.61 23.37 13.07
N GLY A 67 11.71 23.86 13.64
CA GLY A 67 12.11 23.63 15.04
C GLY A 67 12.73 22.27 15.36
N TRP A 68 12.47 21.23 14.58
CA TRP A 68 13.09 19.89 14.70
C TRP A 68 13.22 19.28 13.31
N LEU A 69 14.27 18.51 13.03
CA LEU A 69 14.40 17.77 11.77
C LEU A 69 14.97 16.38 12.07
N GLU A 70 14.50 15.39 11.32
CA GLU A 70 15.14 14.09 11.17
C GLU A 70 15.32 13.75 9.70
N ASP A 71 16.44 13.10 9.39
CA ASP A 71 16.74 12.68 8.02
C ASP A 71 17.82 11.58 8.02
N ASN A 72 17.67 10.60 7.15
CA ASN A 72 18.64 9.54 6.92
C ASN A 72 18.87 9.30 5.43
N ASP A 73 20.08 8.84 5.08
CA ASP A 73 20.35 8.17 3.83
C ASP A 73 20.22 6.67 4.00
N ILE A 74 19.75 5.97 2.97
CA ILE A 74 19.53 4.52 2.96
C ILE A 74 20.34 3.86 1.86
N CYS A 75 20.88 2.69 2.14
CA CYS A 75 21.62 1.85 1.20
C CYS A 75 21.30 0.37 1.42
N GLY A 76 21.28 -0.42 0.35
CA GLY A 76 21.14 -1.88 0.48
C GLY A 76 20.95 -2.58 -0.86
N SER A 77 20.90 -3.91 -0.80
CA SER A 77 20.46 -4.71 -1.95
C SER A 77 19.01 -4.40 -2.32
N ASP A 78 18.68 -4.53 -3.60
CA ASP A 78 17.30 -4.49 -4.08
C ASP A 78 16.45 -5.68 -3.62
N LEU A 79 17.09 -6.73 -3.07
CA LEU A 79 16.48 -7.94 -2.53
C LEU A 79 16.82 -8.11 -1.05
N MET A 80 15.97 -7.57 -0.16
CA MET A 80 16.09 -7.72 1.29
C MET A 80 14.72 -7.70 1.96
N GLY A 81 14.59 -8.38 3.10
CA GLY A 81 13.33 -8.55 3.81
C GLY A 81 12.20 -9.08 2.94
N THR A 82 11.04 -8.40 2.95
CA THR A 82 9.95 -8.68 2.02
C THR A 82 10.15 -7.89 0.75
N ALA A 83 10.38 -8.59 -0.36
CA ALA A 83 10.74 -7.97 -1.64
C ALA A 83 9.96 -8.59 -2.81
N LEU A 84 9.60 -7.74 -3.77
CA LEU A 84 9.04 -8.14 -5.05
C LEU A 84 10.18 -8.25 -6.06
N LEU A 85 10.26 -9.38 -6.76
CA LEU A 85 11.19 -9.61 -7.85
C LEU A 85 10.42 -9.45 -9.16
N ALA A 86 10.86 -8.51 -9.98
CA ALA A 86 10.30 -8.27 -11.28
C ALA A 86 10.72 -9.36 -12.28
N PRO A 87 9.90 -9.66 -13.30
CA PRO A 87 10.20 -10.64 -14.34
C PRO A 87 11.59 -10.50 -15.00
N ALA A 88 12.11 -9.28 -15.17
CA ALA A 88 13.43 -9.03 -15.73
C ALA A 88 14.58 -9.69 -14.93
N ARG A 89 14.37 -9.94 -13.63
CA ARG A 89 15.41 -10.49 -12.75
C ARG A 89 15.91 -11.86 -13.18
N TRP A 90 15.02 -12.73 -13.66
CA TRP A 90 15.35 -14.11 -14.05
C TRP A 90 14.99 -14.45 -15.49
N ALA A 91 14.53 -13.48 -16.27
CA ALA A 91 14.19 -13.65 -17.68
C ALA A 91 14.47 -12.38 -18.50
N GLN A 92 15.20 -12.54 -19.61
CA GLN A 92 15.51 -11.46 -20.54
C GLN A 92 14.25 -10.89 -21.22
N ASN A 93 14.26 -9.59 -21.54
CA ASN A 93 13.20 -8.91 -22.28
C ASN A 93 11.83 -9.08 -21.61
N ARG A 94 11.81 -8.85 -20.31
CA ARG A 94 10.65 -8.92 -19.42
C ARG A 94 10.61 -7.68 -18.56
N TRP A 95 9.49 -7.47 -17.87
CA TRP A 95 9.26 -6.23 -17.14
C TRP A 95 10.25 -6.04 -15.98
N TYR A 96 10.84 -4.85 -15.93
CA TYR A 96 11.40 -4.27 -14.72
C TYR A 96 10.28 -3.82 -13.77
N VAL A 97 10.62 -3.51 -12.52
CA VAL A 97 9.65 -3.13 -11.46
C VAL A 97 8.74 -1.99 -11.91
N ASN A 98 9.30 -0.97 -12.58
CA ASN A 98 8.56 0.19 -13.07
C ASN A 98 7.64 -0.11 -14.27
N GLU A 99 7.85 -1.23 -14.95
CA GLU A 99 7.10 -1.62 -16.15
C GLU A 99 5.94 -2.57 -15.83
N ILE A 100 5.87 -3.11 -14.61
CA ILE A 100 4.75 -3.95 -14.18
C ILE A 100 3.47 -3.08 -14.16
N PRO A 101 2.41 -3.46 -14.90
CA PRO A 101 1.17 -2.70 -14.90
C PRO A 101 0.58 -2.57 -13.49
N PRO A 102 0.27 -1.34 -13.01
CA PRO A 102 -0.13 -1.09 -11.62
C PRO A 102 -1.34 -1.90 -11.14
N HIS A 103 -2.31 -2.18 -12.02
CA HIS A 103 -3.49 -2.99 -11.69
C HIS A 103 -3.11 -4.42 -11.26
N ARG A 104 -1.94 -4.92 -11.68
CA ARG A 104 -1.45 -6.27 -11.34
C ARG A 104 -0.92 -6.41 -9.92
N PHE A 105 -0.73 -5.31 -9.21
CA PHE A 105 -0.38 -5.33 -7.79
C PHE A 105 -1.58 -5.59 -6.89
N PHE A 106 -2.79 -5.68 -7.46
CA PHE A 106 -4.03 -5.91 -6.76
C PHE A 106 -4.68 -7.20 -7.26
N GLY A 107 -5.25 -7.98 -6.35
CA GLY A 107 -5.95 -9.19 -6.74
C GLY A 107 -6.53 -9.97 -5.56
N PRO A 108 -7.36 -10.99 -5.82
CA PRO A 108 -7.75 -11.95 -4.82
C PRO A 108 -6.53 -12.73 -4.32
N VAL A 109 -6.47 -13.00 -3.01
CA VAL A 109 -5.43 -13.85 -2.42
C VAL A 109 -5.86 -15.31 -2.49
N VAL A 110 -4.94 -16.14 -2.95
CA VAL A 110 -4.98 -17.60 -2.77
C VAL A 110 -3.82 -17.99 -1.87
N LYS A 111 -4.08 -18.68 -0.76
CA LYS A 111 -3.02 -19.22 0.10
C LYS A 111 -2.97 -20.74 0.02
N VAL A 112 -1.84 -21.28 -0.40
CA VAL A 112 -1.54 -22.72 -0.40
C VAL A 112 -0.59 -23.02 0.77
N ASP A 113 -1.05 -23.84 1.71
CA ASP A 113 -0.31 -24.15 2.93
C ASP A 113 0.39 -25.51 2.82
N VAL A 114 1.72 -25.49 2.89
CA VAL A 114 2.58 -26.69 2.92
C VAL A 114 3.42 -26.76 4.19
N SER A 115 3.11 -25.96 5.21
CA SER A 115 3.92 -25.82 6.42
C SER A 115 4.14 -27.14 7.16
N MET A 116 3.09 -27.97 7.31
CA MET A 116 3.23 -29.31 7.91
C MET A 116 4.17 -30.24 7.12
N LYS A 117 4.25 -30.07 5.80
CA LYS A 117 5.16 -30.87 4.95
C LYS A 117 6.60 -30.39 5.09
N VAL A 118 6.79 -29.07 5.19
CA VAL A 118 8.08 -28.43 5.45
C VAL A 118 8.60 -28.79 6.84
N GLU A 119 7.74 -28.92 7.85
CA GLU A 119 8.14 -29.40 9.18
C GLU A 119 8.70 -30.84 9.14
N ASN A 120 8.12 -31.70 8.30
CA ASN A 120 8.61 -33.07 8.11
C ASN A 120 9.86 -33.15 7.22
N TYR A 121 9.97 -32.26 6.23
CA TYR A 121 11.09 -32.17 5.32
C TYR A 121 11.39 -30.70 5.03
N SER A 122 12.41 -30.15 5.69
CA SER A 122 12.71 -28.71 5.67
C SER A 122 12.97 -28.12 4.29
N ASN A 123 13.38 -28.95 3.33
CA ASN A 123 13.59 -28.57 1.93
C ASN A 123 12.43 -29.01 1.01
N TYR A 124 11.20 -29.14 1.56
CA TYR A 124 10.02 -29.46 0.78
C TYR A 124 9.71 -28.33 -0.19
N ASN A 125 9.47 -28.70 -1.45
CA ASN A 125 9.06 -27.79 -2.50
C ASN A 125 7.59 -28.04 -2.83
N LEU A 126 6.77 -26.99 -2.90
CA LEU A 126 5.37 -27.07 -3.31
C LEU A 126 5.25 -27.84 -4.63
N LEU A 127 4.41 -28.88 -4.66
CA LEU A 127 4.22 -29.77 -5.79
C LEU A 127 2.95 -29.43 -6.58
N VAL A 128 2.86 -29.88 -7.83
CA VAL A 128 1.62 -29.78 -8.62
C VAL A 128 0.44 -30.48 -7.92
N SER A 129 0.70 -31.57 -7.20
CA SER A 129 -0.32 -32.27 -6.42
C SER A 129 -0.87 -31.43 -5.27
N ASP A 130 -0.08 -30.52 -4.70
CA ASP A 130 -0.54 -29.58 -3.67
C ASP A 130 -1.49 -28.55 -4.25
N LEU A 131 -1.15 -28.00 -5.42
CA LEU A 131 -1.99 -27.05 -6.16
C LEU A 131 -3.33 -27.70 -6.56
N LYS A 132 -3.28 -28.92 -7.11
CA LYS A 132 -4.49 -29.67 -7.48
C LYS A 132 -5.34 -30.05 -6.26
N SER A 133 -4.69 -30.40 -5.15
CA SER A 133 -5.38 -30.67 -3.88
C SER A 133 -6.09 -29.41 -3.38
N TRP A 134 -5.42 -28.26 -3.43
CA TRP A 134 -6.01 -26.98 -3.10
C TRP A 134 -7.22 -26.67 -3.99
N GLU A 135 -7.10 -26.82 -5.31
CA GLU A 135 -8.21 -26.57 -6.24
C GLU A 135 -9.40 -27.52 -6.01
N SER A 136 -9.14 -28.78 -5.65
CA SER A 136 -10.20 -29.73 -5.32
C SER A 136 -11.02 -29.33 -4.09
N GLN A 137 -10.42 -28.59 -3.15
CA GLN A 137 -11.05 -28.15 -1.91
C GLN A 137 -11.67 -26.76 -2.03
N HIS A 138 -11.09 -25.89 -2.85
CA HIS A 138 -11.40 -24.46 -2.86
C HIS A 138 -11.95 -23.95 -4.18
N GLY A 139 -11.97 -24.78 -5.22
CA GLY A 139 -12.28 -24.39 -6.60
C GLY A 139 -11.02 -23.93 -7.34
N ARG A 140 -11.16 -23.68 -8.65
CA ARG A 140 -10.06 -23.22 -9.49
C ARG A 140 -9.40 -21.96 -8.91
N ILE A 141 -8.07 -21.87 -8.99
CA ILE A 141 -7.34 -20.64 -8.69
C ILE A 141 -7.90 -19.53 -9.59
N PRO A 142 -8.41 -18.41 -9.01
CA PRO A 142 -8.97 -17.34 -9.82
C PRO A 142 -7.93 -16.78 -10.79
N ASP A 143 -8.39 -16.41 -11.99
CA ASP A 143 -7.62 -15.52 -12.85
C ASP A 143 -7.24 -14.27 -12.06
N ASN A 144 -6.11 -13.63 -12.38
CA ASN A 144 -5.59 -12.43 -11.70
C ASN A 144 -5.24 -12.55 -10.20
N ALA A 145 -5.37 -13.73 -9.60
CA ALA A 145 -5.00 -13.93 -8.20
C ALA A 145 -3.52 -13.68 -7.94
N ILE A 146 -3.21 -13.34 -6.68
CA ILE A 146 -1.85 -13.38 -6.14
C ILE A 146 -1.78 -14.58 -5.21
N LEU A 147 -1.00 -15.58 -5.61
CA LEU A 147 -0.87 -16.85 -4.88
C LEU A 147 0.23 -16.72 -3.82
N LEU A 148 -0.07 -17.03 -2.57
CA LEU A 148 0.86 -17.06 -1.45
C LEU A 148 1.10 -18.51 -1.02
N VAL A 149 2.36 -18.90 -0.94
CA VAL A 149 2.79 -20.21 -0.44
C VAL A 149 3.23 -20.04 1.01
N GLN A 150 2.51 -20.68 1.93
CA GLN A 150 2.88 -20.71 3.34
C GLN A 150 3.69 -21.98 3.62
N THR A 151 4.97 -21.80 3.90
CA THR A 151 5.91 -22.86 4.29
C THR A 151 6.15 -22.90 5.79
N GLY A 152 5.82 -21.82 6.52
CA GLY A 152 6.16 -21.65 7.92
C GLY A 152 7.63 -21.23 8.14
N TRP A 153 8.37 -20.91 7.07
CA TRP A 153 9.81 -20.64 7.12
C TRP A 153 10.15 -19.28 7.73
N SER A 154 9.22 -18.33 7.75
CA SER A 154 9.42 -17.00 8.34
C SER A 154 9.84 -17.03 9.81
N LYS A 155 9.61 -18.14 10.53
CA LYS A 155 10.10 -18.36 11.90
C LYS A 155 11.63 -18.29 12.03
N HIS A 156 12.35 -18.52 10.93
CA HIS A 156 13.82 -18.46 10.90
C HIS A 156 14.37 -17.06 10.60
N TYR A 157 13.52 -16.07 10.24
CA TYR A 157 13.95 -14.75 9.80
C TYR A 157 14.85 -14.01 10.81
N GLY A 158 14.75 -14.29 12.11
CA GLY A 158 15.66 -13.69 13.11
C GLY A 158 17.10 -14.24 13.10
N ASN A 159 17.39 -15.28 12.32
CA ASN A 159 18.69 -15.94 12.28
C ASN A 159 19.10 -16.21 10.82
N LYS A 160 20.11 -15.46 10.34
CA LYS A 160 20.61 -15.56 8.96
C LYS A 160 20.93 -17.00 8.54
N THR A 161 21.70 -17.73 9.34
CA THR A 161 22.12 -19.09 9.03
C THR A 161 20.92 -20.03 8.93
N ALA A 162 19.97 -19.94 9.86
CA ALA A 162 18.77 -20.76 9.82
C ALA A 162 17.84 -20.38 8.66
N TYR A 163 17.74 -19.09 8.33
CA TYR A 163 16.84 -18.58 7.29
C TYR A 163 17.30 -18.98 5.89
N PHE A 164 18.59 -18.89 5.59
CA PHE A 164 19.15 -19.29 4.30
C PHE A 164 19.59 -20.76 4.25
N GLY A 165 19.62 -21.43 5.40
CA GLY A 165 20.13 -22.81 5.54
C GLY A 165 21.64 -22.93 5.32
N THR A 166 22.38 -21.84 5.47
CA THR A 166 23.83 -21.77 5.21
C THR A 166 24.47 -20.60 5.95
N ASP A 167 25.72 -20.77 6.38
CA ASP A 167 26.60 -19.71 6.90
C ASP A 167 27.63 -19.24 5.85
N ALA A 168 27.58 -19.80 4.64
CA ALA A 168 28.47 -19.43 3.56
C ALA A 168 28.36 -17.94 3.22
N ALA A 169 29.51 -17.32 2.89
CA ALA A 169 29.55 -15.92 2.48
C ALA A 169 28.87 -15.66 1.12
N SER A 170 28.75 -16.70 0.29
CA SER A 170 28.16 -16.67 -1.05
C SER A 170 27.08 -17.75 -1.18
N PHE A 171 26.05 -17.46 -1.98
CA PHE A 171 25.00 -18.45 -2.29
C PHE A 171 25.47 -19.52 -3.29
N LEU A 172 26.63 -19.31 -3.93
CA LEU A 172 27.28 -20.26 -4.84
C LEU A 172 28.75 -20.49 -4.43
N ILE A 173 29.16 -21.76 -4.40
CA ILE A 173 30.56 -22.18 -4.26
C ILE A 173 30.84 -23.19 -5.37
N ASN A 174 31.83 -22.91 -6.22
CA ASN A 174 32.19 -23.76 -7.37
C ASN A 174 30.99 -24.07 -8.31
N GLY A 175 30.04 -23.13 -8.42
CA GLY A 175 28.82 -23.28 -9.22
C GLY A 175 27.67 -23.97 -8.50
N GLU A 176 27.88 -24.57 -7.32
CA GLU A 176 26.84 -25.26 -6.57
C GLU A 176 26.18 -24.34 -5.53
N PRO A 177 24.83 -24.36 -5.43
CA PRO A 177 24.12 -23.65 -4.37
C PRO A 177 24.50 -24.09 -2.97
N THR A 178 24.63 -23.10 -2.08
CA THR A 178 24.91 -23.34 -0.66
C THR A 178 23.66 -23.27 0.21
N THR A 179 22.58 -22.68 -0.29
CA THR A 179 21.34 -22.40 0.44
C THR A 179 20.43 -23.62 0.58
N ASN A 180 19.71 -23.72 1.70
CA ASN A 180 18.77 -24.79 1.98
C ASN A 180 17.49 -24.25 2.64
N HIS A 181 16.42 -24.12 1.86
CA HIS A 181 15.13 -23.61 2.31
C HIS A 181 14.00 -24.14 1.41
N PRO A 182 12.75 -24.19 1.90
CA PRO A 182 11.62 -24.64 1.10
C PRO A 182 11.30 -23.63 -0.01
N GLY A 183 10.61 -24.11 -1.03
CA GLY A 183 10.30 -23.35 -2.24
C GLY A 183 9.11 -23.93 -2.99
N ILE A 184 9.09 -23.70 -4.29
CA ILE A 184 8.13 -24.23 -5.26
C ILE A 184 8.91 -25.09 -6.24
N SER A 185 8.43 -26.30 -6.52
CA SER A 185 9.06 -27.18 -7.51
C SER A 185 9.01 -26.58 -8.91
N ASP A 186 9.94 -26.99 -9.77
CA ASP A 186 9.98 -26.53 -11.16
C ASP A 186 8.70 -26.88 -11.91
N GLU A 187 8.15 -28.08 -11.66
CA GLU A 187 6.90 -28.54 -12.24
C GLU A 187 5.71 -27.73 -11.74
N ALA A 188 5.65 -27.38 -10.45
CA ALA A 188 4.58 -26.54 -9.91
C ALA A 188 4.63 -25.12 -10.44
N ALA A 189 5.83 -24.53 -10.54
CA ALA A 189 6.00 -23.21 -11.11
C ALA A 189 5.64 -23.17 -12.60
N MET A 190 6.03 -24.20 -13.37
CA MET A 190 5.61 -24.35 -14.76
C MET A 190 4.10 -24.53 -14.88
N TRP A 191 3.50 -25.36 -14.02
CA TRP A 191 2.05 -25.57 -14.02
C TRP A 191 1.30 -24.27 -13.75
N LEU A 192 1.72 -23.46 -12.77
CA LEU A 192 1.16 -22.14 -12.52
C LEU A 192 1.29 -21.22 -13.74
N ALA A 193 2.47 -21.19 -14.35
CA ALA A 193 2.78 -20.37 -15.52
C ALA A 193 1.96 -20.75 -16.77
N GLU A 194 1.53 -22.01 -16.90
CA GLU A 194 0.85 -22.52 -18.09
C GLU A 194 -0.67 -22.70 -17.92
N ASN A 195 -1.16 -22.93 -16.70
CA ASN A 195 -2.55 -23.32 -16.45
C ASN A 195 -3.35 -22.23 -15.72
N THR A 196 -2.70 -21.15 -15.30
CA THR A 196 -3.31 -20.03 -14.58
C THR A 196 -2.97 -18.69 -15.20
N THR A 197 -3.67 -17.64 -14.78
CA THR A 197 -3.35 -16.25 -15.15
C THR A 197 -3.07 -15.41 -13.90
N VAL A 198 -2.46 -16.03 -12.88
CA VAL A 198 -2.07 -15.33 -11.64
C VAL A 198 -1.16 -14.16 -11.96
N TYR A 199 -1.33 -13.07 -11.21
CA TYR A 199 -0.50 -11.90 -11.39
C TYR A 199 0.87 -12.04 -10.73
N GLY A 200 0.93 -12.69 -9.58
CA GLY A 200 2.17 -12.94 -8.87
C GLY A 200 2.11 -14.17 -7.97
N VAL A 201 3.29 -14.62 -7.55
CA VAL A 201 3.47 -15.74 -6.61
C VAL A 201 4.39 -15.30 -5.47
N GLY A 202 3.87 -15.32 -4.24
CA GLY A 202 4.59 -14.98 -3.02
C GLY A 202 4.90 -16.20 -2.15
N ILE A 203 5.97 -16.12 -1.35
CA ILE A 203 6.38 -17.15 -0.40
C ILE A 203 6.98 -16.52 0.86
N ASP A 204 6.91 -17.21 2.00
CA ASP A 204 7.50 -16.79 3.29
C ASP A 204 8.95 -17.26 3.51
N SER A 205 9.55 -17.91 2.50
CA SER A 205 10.96 -18.31 2.46
C SER A 205 11.79 -17.28 1.65
N PRO A 206 13.14 -17.34 1.68
CA PRO A 206 13.98 -16.36 0.96
C PRO A 206 13.99 -16.52 -0.57
N GLY A 207 13.37 -17.57 -1.13
CA GLY A 207 13.40 -17.84 -2.57
C GLY A 207 12.22 -18.70 -3.04
N ILE A 208 11.83 -18.50 -4.31
CA ILE A 208 10.64 -19.14 -4.90
C ILE A 208 10.90 -20.57 -5.38
N GLY A 209 12.12 -20.91 -5.79
CA GLY A 209 12.42 -22.23 -6.35
C GLY A 209 13.08 -23.17 -5.37
N PRO A 210 13.37 -24.42 -5.81
CA PRO A 210 14.25 -25.29 -5.06
C PRO A 210 15.57 -24.56 -4.87
N SER A 211 16.02 -24.46 -3.62
CA SER A 211 17.25 -23.74 -3.28
C SER A 211 18.52 -24.38 -3.89
N SER A 212 18.36 -25.55 -4.53
CA SER A 212 19.39 -26.28 -5.26
C SER A 212 19.45 -25.99 -6.76
N THR A 213 18.43 -25.36 -7.37
CA THR A 213 18.38 -25.16 -8.83
C THR A 213 18.00 -23.75 -9.26
N TYR A 214 17.16 -23.04 -8.49
CA TYR A 214 16.66 -21.70 -8.82
C TYR A 214 15.93 -21.61 -10.18
N THR A 215 15.48 -22.72 -10.75
CA THR A 215 14.86 -22.80 -12.08
C THR A 215 13.38 -22.43 -12.08
N ALA A 216 12.65 -22.73 -11.00
CA ALA A 216 11.21 -22.45 -10.87
C ALA A 216 10.85 -20.97 -11.11
N ILE A 217 11.65 -20.05 -10.58
CA ILE A 217 11.38 -18.60 -10.73
C ILE A 217 11.47 -18.16 -12.20
N THR A 218 12.39 -18.74 -12.98
CA THR A 218 12.52 -18.47 -14.41
C THR A 218 11.26 -18.86 -15.18
N SER A 219 10.60 -19.97 -14.82
CA SER A 219 9.34 -20.39 -15.46
C SER A 219 8.22 -19.35 -15.28
N LEU A 220 8.11 -18.77 -14.08
CA LEU A 220 7.14 -17.71 -13.77
C LEU A 220 7.50 -16.39 -14.48
N HIS A 221 8.76 -15.97 -14.37
CA HIS A 221 9.24 -14.70 -14.91
C HIS A 221 9.17 -14.65 -16.45
N LYS A 222 9.39 -15.77 -17.14
CA LYS A 222 9.20 -15.90 -18.59
C LYS A 222 7.75 -15.60 -19.04
N ARG A 223 6.77 -15.69 -18.15
CA ARG A 223 5.35 -15.35 -18.39
C ARG A 223 4.94 -14.00 -17.79
N ASN A 224 5.89 -13.14 -17.39
CA ASN A 224 5.61 -11.88 -16.69
C ASN A 224 4.77 -12.09 -15.41
N ILE A 225 4.98 -13.19 -14.68
CA ILE A 225 4.44 -13.39 -13.34
C ILE A 225 5.53 -12.90 -12.37
N TYR A 226 5.28 -11.81 -11.65
CA TYR A 226 6.23 -11.35 -10.64
C TYR A 226 6.23 -12.28 -9.43
N THR A 227 7.27 -12.20 -8.61
CA THR A 227 7.33 -13.01 -7.40
C THR A 227 7.60 -12.19 -6.16
N ILE A 228 7.21 -12.69 -4.99
CA ILE A 228 7.45 -12.04 -3.70
C ILE A 228 8.13 -13.05 -2.77
N VAL A 229 9.19 -12.65 -2.09
CA VAL A 229 9.89 -13.50 -1.11
C VAL A 229 9.87 -12.86 0.27
N GLY A 230 10.09 -13.67 1.30
CA GLY A 230 10.16 -13.19 2.68
C GLY A 230 8.87 -12.55 3.16
N ALA A 231 7.70 -13.05 2.74
CA ALA A 231 6.43 -12.62 3.34
C ALA A 231 6.32 -13.12 4.79
N VAL A 232 5.71 -12.31 5.67
CA VAL A 232 5.45 -12.69 7.07
C VAL A 232 3.95 -12.83 7.31
N ASN A 233 3.55 -13.39 8.46
CA ASN A 233 2.15 -13.44 8.90
C ASN A 233 1.19 -14.23 7.98
N LEU A 234 1.69 -15.06 7.06
CA LEU A 234 0.85 -15.85 6.14
C LEU A 234 -0.15 -16.77 6.87
N HIS A 235 0.19 -17.24 8.07
CA HIS A 235 -0.71 -18.03 8.94
C HIS A 235 -2.00 -17.29 9.32
N LYS A 236 -2.01 -15.95 9.26
CA LYS A 236 -3.20 -15.12 9.53
C LYS A 236 -4.12 -14.97 8.32
N VAL A 237 -3.65 -15.32 7.12
CA VAL A 237 -4.41 -15.22 5.88
C VAL A 237 -5.14 -16.56 5.63
N PRO A 238 -6.45 -16.56 5.33
CA PRO A 238 -7.18 -17.80 5.01
C PRO A 238 -6.79 -18.33 3.62
N ALA A 239 -7.22 -19.56 3.30
CA ALA A 239 -6.97 -20.16 1.98
C ALA A 239 -7.49 -19.30 0.81
N LYS A 240 -8.63 -18.63 0.98
CA LYS A 240 -9.24 -17.73 0.01
C LYS A 240 -10.18 -16.71 0.69
N GLY A 241 -10.67 -15.75 -0.09
CA GLY A 241 -11.72 -14.80 0.32
C GLY A 241 -11.20 -13.44 0.75
N TYR A 242 -9.87 -13.27 0.81
CA TYR A 242 -9.21 -11.99 1.05
C TYR A 242 -8.70 -11.42 -0.28
N SER A 243 -8.36 -10.14 -0.27
CA SER A 243 -7.65 -9.48 -1.38
C SER A 243 -6.27 -9.00 -0.93
N LEU A 244 -5.38 -8.73 -1.88
CA LEU A 244 -4.02 -8.25 -1.63
C LEU A 244 -3.80 -6.92 -2.36
N ALA A 245 -2.97 -6.08 -1.76
CA ALA A 245 -2.19 -5.09 -2.49
C ALA A 245 -0.70 -5.34 -2.21
N ALA A 246 0.11 -5.38 -3.26
CA ALA A 246 1.54 -5.63 -3.22
C ALA A 246 2.28 -4.53 -4.00
N LEU A 247 2.49 -3.38 -3.37
CA LEU A 247 3.04 -2.21 -4.06
C LEU A 247 4.56 -2.09 -3.80
N PRO A 248 5.40 -2.30 -4.82
CA PRO A 248 6.84 -2.17 -4.73
C PRO A 248 7.29 -0.72 -4.93
N MET A 249 8.44 -0.33 -4.35
CA MET A 249 9.10 0.93 -4.73
C MET A 249 9.24 1.02 -6.25
N ASN A 250 8.94 2.19 -6.84
CA ASN A 250 9.04 2.39 -8.27
C ASN A 250 10.48 2.74 -8.67
N VAL A 251 11.25 1.78 -9.17
CA VAL A 251 12.64 1.99 -9.58
C VAL A 251 12.79 1.65 -11.06
N GLU A 252 13.27 2.61 -11.84
CA GLU A 252 13.58 2.43 -13.25
C GLU A 252 14.70 1.40 -13.42
N ASN A 253 14.52 0.44 -14.32
CA ASN A 253 15.44 -0.70 -14.50
C ASN A 253 15.65 -1.55 -13.23
N GLY A 254 14.81 -1.39 -12.21
CA GLY A 254 14.85 -2.20 -10.99
C GLY A 254 14.41 -3.63 -11.28
N THR A 255 15.21 -4.62 -10.86
CA THR A 255 14.89 -6.05 -11.07
C THR A 255 14.29 -6.69 -9.83
N ALA A 256 14.49 -6.08 -8.66
CA ALA A 256 13.69 -6.29 -7.47
C ALA A 256 13.49 -4.94 -6.78
N SER A 257 12.54 -4.88 -5.86
CA SER A 257 12.49 -3.82 -4.88
C SER A 257 11.70 -4.23 -3.65
N LEU A 258 11.85 -3.45 -2.58
CA LEU A 258 11.06 -3.63 -1.39
C LEU A 258 9.57 -3.42 -1.68
N VAL A 259 8.75 -4.27 -1.08
CA VAL A 259 7.31 -4.27 -1.30
C VAL A 259 6.57 -4.17 0.03
N ARG A 260 5.61 -3.25 0.08
CA ARG A 260 4.60 -3.25 1.14
C ARG A 260 3.49 -4.21 0.69
N LEU A 261 3.18 -5.19 1.53
CA LEU A 261 2.29 -6.29 1.22
C LEU A 261 1.18 -6.35 2.27
N LEU A 262 -0.02 -5.89 1.90
CA LEU A 262 -1.17 -5.86 2.81
C LEU A 262 -2.28 -6.76 2.28
N ALA A 263 -2.80 -7.65 3.13
CA ALA A 263 -3.98 -8.46 2.86
C ALA A 263 -5.20 -7.86 3.54
N PHE A 264 -6.34 -7.88 2.85
CA PHE A 264 -7.58 -7.26 3.28
C PHE A 264 -8.71 -8.26 3.39
N ARG A 265 -9.43 -8.21 4.51
CA ARG A 265 -10.49 -9.17 4.86
C ARG A 265 -11.79 -8.96 4.10
N THR A 266 -12.21 -7.70 3.96
CA THR A 266 -13.60 -7.37 3.56
C THR A 266 -13.71 -6.84 2.15
N ILE A 267 -12.65 -6.22 1.62
CA ILE A 267 -12.68 -5.63 0.28
C ILE A 267 -12.25 -6.62 -0.80
N LYS A 268 -12.88 -6.50 -1.97
CA LYS A 268 -12.50 -7.22 -3.19
C LYS A 268 -11.68 -6.31 -4.09
N LEU A 269 -10.40 -6.63 -4.27
CA LEU A 269 -9.50 -5.91 -5.16
C LEU A 269 -9.31 -6.72 -6.44
N SER A 270 -9.75 -6.14 -7.55
CA SER A 270 -9.52 -6.66 -8.90
C SER A 270 -9.70 -5.51 -9.90
N PRO A 271 -8.98 -4.38 -9.72
CA PRO A 271 -9.16 -3.21 -10.56
C PRO A 271 -8.75 -3.50 -11.99
N LYS A 272 -9.40 -2.83 -12.93
CA LYS A 272 -9.02 -2.91 -14.34
C LYS A 272 -7.87 -1.93 -14.63
N PRO A 273 -7.13 -2.13 -15.74
CA PRO A 273 -6.08 -1.19 -16.14
C PRO A 273 -6.57 0.27 -16.26
N GLU A 274 -7.76 0.49 -16.82
CA GLU A 274 -8.35 1.83 -17.03
C GLU A 274 -8.75 2.54 -15.73
N ASP A 275 -9.04 1.77 -14.69
CA ASP A 275 -9.46 2.26 -13.37
C ASP A 275 -8.26 2.50 -12.44
N THR A 276 -7.05 2.13 -12.86
CA THR A 276 -5.85 2.21 -12.02
C THR A 276 -4.94 3.33 -12.49
N VAL A 277 -4.60 4.26 -11.60
CA VAL A 277 -3.62 5.33 -11.86
C VAL A 277 -2.43 5.19 -10.93
N ASP A 278 -1.25 5.04 -11.50
CA ASP A 278 0.00 5.15 -10.75
C ASP A 278 0.33 6.61 -10.51
N LEU A 279 0.48 6.99 -9.25
CA LEU A 279 0.78 8.35 -8.82
C LEU A 279 2.25 8.49 -8.40
N THR A 280 3.12 7.64 -8.94
CA THR A 280 4.53 7.53 -8.53
C THR A 280 5.47 7.74 -9.70
N TYR A 281 6.45 8.63 -9.57
CA TYR A 281 7.57 8.70 -10.52
C TYR A 281 8.50 7.50 -10.34
N ALA A 282 9.10 7.00 -11.44
CA ALA A 282 10.11 5.97 -11.34
C ALA A 282 11.44 6.59 -10.90
N LEU A 283 12.01 6.09 -9.81
CA LEU A 283 13.32 6.50 -9.30
C LEU A 283 14.42 6.05 -10.27
N ASN A 284 15.30 6.98 -10.60
CA ASN A 284 16.49 6.77 -11.42
C ASN A 284 17.62 7.72 -10.98
N ASN A 285 18.78 7.60 -11.60
CA ASN A 285 19.95 8.38 -11.22
C ASN A 285 19.80 9.89 -11.50
N ASP A 286 18.83 10.27 -12.32
CA ASP A 286 18.53 11.66 -12.71
C ASP A 286 17.35 12.25 -11.92
N THR A 287 16.79 11.49 -10.97
CA THR A 287 15.67 11.94 -10.14
C THR A 287 16.10 13.18 -9.35
N VAL A 288 15.36 14.26 -9.51
CA VAL A 288 15.59 15.51 -8.78
C VAL A 288 15.37 15.29 -7.29
N MET A 289 16.35 15.71 -6.49
CA MET A 289 16.34 15.63 -5.04
C MET A 289 16.35 17.02 -4.41
N TRP A 290 16.06 17.08 -3.11
CA TRP A 290 16.26 18.28 -2.31
C TRP A 290 17.71 18.80 -2.44
N ILE A 291 17.86 20.13 -2.40
CA ILE A 291 19.16 20.80 -2.56
C ILE A 291 20.15 20.32 -1.49
N GLY A 292 21.39 20.07 -1.89
CA GLY A 292 22.45 19.58 -1.01
C GLY A 292 22.38 18.09 -0.68
N ARG A 293 21.40 17.35 -1.21
CA ARG A 293 21.29 15.90 -1.02
C ARG A 293 21.99 15.13 -2.13
N ALA A 294 22.51 13.96 -1.76
CA ALA A 294 23.02 13.00 -2.73
C ALA A 294 21.88 12.49 -3.63
N PRO A 295 22.15 12.23 -4.93
CA PRO A 295 21.16 11.63 -5.81
C PRO A 295 20.85 10.18 -5.41
N PHE A 296 19.69 9.69 -5.83
CA PHE A 296 19.46 8.25 -5.84
C PHE A 296 20.42 7.58 -6.82
N GLN A 297 20.96 6.43 -6.45
CA GLN A 297 21.85 5.67 -7.29
C GLN A 297 21.43 4.21 -7.31
N LEU A 298 21.16 3.69 -8.51
CA LEU A 298 21.03 2.26 -8.76
C LEU A 298 22.35 1.72 -9.31
N PHE A 299 22.90 0.71 -8.63
CA PHE A 299 24.13 0.04 -9.03
C PHE A 299 23.82 -1.38 -9.51
N SER A 300 24.13 -1.66 -10.78
CA SER A 300 24.12 -3.03 -11.31
C SER A 300 25.22 -3.84 -10.65
N VAL A 301 24.85 -4.92 -9.95
CA VAL A 301 25.79 -5.86 -9.32
C VAL A 301 26.15 -6.98 -10.30
N HIS A 302 25.15 -7.56 -10.96
CA HIS A 302 25.36 -8.54 -12.02
C HIS A 302 24.25 -8.40 -13.08
N LYS A 303 24.60 -8.57 -14.35
CA LYS A 303 23.65 -8.62 -15.47
C LYS A 303 24.19 -9.57 -16.53
N GLY A 304 23.63 -10.78 -16.60
CA GLY A 304 24.18 -11.77 -17.51
C GLY A 304 23.78 -13.21 -17.19
N PRO A 305 24.29 -14.16 -18.00
CA PRO A 305 24.20 -15.57 -17.68
C PRO A 305 24.95 -15.90 -16.37
N ILE A 306 24.45 -16.88 -15.65
CA ILE A 306 25.06 -17.47 -14.46
C ILE A 306 24.88 -18.99 -14.50
N ILE A 307 25.91 -19.72 -14.08
CA ILE A 307 25.86 -21.18 -13.95
C ILE A 307 25.50 -21.54 -12.51
N ILE A 308 24.40 -22.28 -12.34
CA ILE A 308 23.92 -22.78 -11.05
C ILE A 308 23.71 -24.30 -11.16
N GLY A 309 24.59 -25.06 -10.54
CA GLY A 309 24.76 -26.49 -10.76
C GLY A 309 24.97 -26.76 -12.26
N ASN A 310 24.07 -27.55 -12.85
CA ASN A 310 24.07 -27.85 -14.29
C ASN A 310 23.22 -26.88 -15.13
N ASN A 311 22.64 -25.83 -14.53
CA ASN A 311 21.74 -24.90 -15.22
C ASN A 311 22.49 -23.65 -15.67
N ASN A 312 22.14 -23.15 -16.87
CA ASN A 312 22.56 -21.84 -17.35
C ASN A 312 21.35 -20.90 -17.32
N LEU A 313 21.36 -19.95 -16.38
CA LEU A 313 20.24 -19.05 -16.11
C LEU A 313 20.64 -17.61 -16.40
N TRP A 314 19.65 -16.75 -16.69
CA TRP A 314 19.85 -15.31 -16.71
C TRP A 314 19.58 -14.74 -15.32
N ILE A 315 20.41 -13.82 -14.84
CA ILE A 315 20.11 -13.05 -13.64
C ILE A 315 20.51 -11.58 -13.78
N GLU A 316 19.70 -10.69 -13.23
CA GLU A 316 20.04 -9.28 -13.00
C GLU A 316 19.86 -8.90 -11.53
N THR A 317 20.91 -8.42 -10.86
CA THR A 317 20.87 -8.02 -9.45
C THR A 317 21.38 -6.61 -9.28
N ASN A 318 20.77 -5.86 -8.36
CA ASN A 318 21.19 -4.48 -8.07
C ASN A 318 21.36 -4.26 -6.56
N ARG A 319 21.99 -3.13 -6.26
CA ARG A 319 21.89 -2.44 -4.97
C ARG A 319 21.56 -0.99 -5.23
N PHE A 320 21.00 -0.29 -4.25
CA PHE A 320 20.70 1.13 -4.35
C PHE A 320 21.22 1.89 -3.13
N CYS A 321 21.38 3.20 -3.31
CA CYS A 321 21.61 4.18 -2.24
C CYS A 321 20.84 5.47 -2.55
N GLY A 322 20.41 6.20 -1.53
CA GLY A 322 19.83 7.53 -1.69
C GLY A 322 19.25 8.09 -0.38
N PRO A 323 18.77 9.34 -0.39
CA PRO A 323 18.11 9.95 0.78
C PRO A 323 16.74 9.31 1.03
N GLU A 324 16.29 9.22 2.28
CA GLU A 324 14.98 8.61 2.57
C GLU A 324 13.79 9.37 1.94
N HIS A 325 13.94 10.69 1.79
CA HIS A 325 13.03 11.61 1.11
C HIS A 325 13.36 11.71 -0.39
N MET A 326 13.25 10.60 -1.11
CA MET A 326 13.60 10.51 -2.55
C MET A 326 12.37 10.37 -3.45
N GLY A 327 12.31 11.16 -4.52
CA GLY A 327 11.22 11.11 -5.51
C GLY A 327 9.83 11.18 -4.85
N THR A 328 8.88 10.40 -5.37
CA THR A 328 7.58 10.22 -4.69
C THR A 328 7.80 9.48 -3.36
N HIS A 329 7.57 10.18 -2.26
CA HIS A 329 7.85 9.66 -0.92
C HIS A 329 6.79 10.08 0.10
N LEU A 330 6.85 9.44 1.26
CA LEU A 330 6.03 9.74 2.41
C LEU A 330 6.89 10.30 3.53
N ASP A 331 6.44 11.40 4.12
CA ASP A 331 7.00 11.97 5.34
C ASP A 331 6.30 11.39 6.55
N ALA A 332 7.06 10.73 7.41
CA ALA A 332 6.54 10.31 8.70
C ALA A 332 6.49 11.52 9.64
N PRO A 333 5.57 11.55 10.61
CA PRO A 333 5.48 12.64 11.57
C PRO A 333 6.79 13.03 12.24
N THR A 334 7.69 12.08 12.49
CA THR A 334 9.01 12.33 13.10
C THR A 334 9.93 13.22 12.28
N HIS A 335 9.66 13.42 10.97
CA HIS A 335 10.48 14.25 10.08
C HIS A 335 10.62 15.67 10.63
N PHE A 336 9.52 16.28 11.10
CA PHE A 336 9.55 17.60 11.77
C PHE A 336 9.02 17.59 13.22
N ILE A 337 8.49 16.47 13.72
CA ILE A 337 7.91 16.40 15.07
C ILE A 337 8.67 15.43 15.94
N LYS A 338 9.41 15.97 16.90
CA LYS A 338 10.15 15.19 17.89
C LYS A 338 9.28 14.13 18.57
N ASP A 339 9.82 12.93 18.72
CA ASP A 339 9.20 11.80 19.44
C ASP A 339 7.83 11.36 18.87
N SER A 340 7.61 11.57 17.56
CA SER A 340 6.39 11.15 16.85
C SER A 340 6.60 9.87 16.03
N TRP A 341 5.62 9.51 15.20
CA TRP A 341 5.68 8.29 14.39
C TRP A 341 6.80 8.34 13.36
N ARG A 342 7.60 7.28 13.38
CA ARG A 342 8.52 6.88 12.31
C ARG A 342 7.79 6.03 11.27
N ILE A 343 8.42 5.84 10.11
CA ILE A 343 7.86 5.06 9.00
C ILE A 343 7.28 3.68 9.42
N HIS A 344 8.02 2.88 10.18
CA HIS A 344 7.58 1.57 10.66
C HIS A 344 6.50 1.59 11.76
N GLN A 345 6.18 2.76 12.29
CA GLN A 345 5.16 2.95 13.33
C GLN A 345 3.83 3.40 12.75
N ILE A 346 3.79 3.80 11.48
CA ILE A 346 2.56 4.20 10.80
C ILE A 346 1.63 2.99 10.72
N PRO A 347 0.39 3.10 11.22
CA PRO A 347 -0.55 1.98 11.19
C PRO A 347 -0.92 1.61 9.74
N PRO A 348 -0.85 0.32 9.34
CA PRO A 348 -1.10 -0.08 7.95
C PRO A 348 -2.46 0.31 7.38
N HIS A 349 -3.50 0.39 8.22
CA HIS A 349 -4.83 0.81 7.80
C HIS A 349 -4.92 2.31 7.50
N GLY A 350 -4.02 3.11 8.07
CA GLY A 350 -3.89 4.55 7.79
C GLY A 350 -3.09 4.86 6.51
N LEU A 351 -2.77 3.85 5.70
CA LEU A 351 -2.13 4.02 4.39
C LEU A 351 -3.13 3.98 3.23
N ILE A 352 -4.42 3.87 3.54
CA ILE A 352 -5.48 3.71 2.56
C ILE A 352 -6.66 4.60 2.92
N GLY A 353 -7.14 5.38 1.97
CA GLY A 353 -8.32 6.19 2.18
C GLY A 353 -8.92 6.80 0.91
N PRO A 354 -10.08 7.46 1.04
CA PRO A 354 -10.58 8.38 0.02
C PRO A 354 -9.50 9.34 -0.42
N ALA A 355 -9.57 9.83 -1.66
CA ALA A 355 -8.80 11.00 -2.05
C ALA A 355 -9.68 12.05 -2.71
N VAL A 356 -9.31 13.30 -2.49
CA VAL A 356 -9.84 14.47 -3.16
C VAL A 356 -8.69 15.22 -3.84
N ARG A 357 -8.98 15.86 -4.98
CA ARG A 357 -8.02 16.70 -5.71
C ARG A 357 -8.52 18.13 -5.75
N ILE A 358 -7.72 19.05 -5.20
CA ILE A 358 -7.95 20.49 -5.22
C ILE A 358 -6.94 21.11 -6.18
N ASP A 359 -7.42 21.88 -7.15
CA ASP A 359 -6.63 22.36 -8.27
C ASP A 359 -6.28 23.85 -8.06
N ILE A 360 -5.00 24.19 -8.12
CA ILE A 360 -4.49 25.58 -8.20
C ILE A 360 -3.55 25.76 -9.40
N ASP A 361 -3.56 24.83 -10.35
CA ASP A 361 -2.64 24.78 -11.49
C ASP A 361 -2.65 26.07 -12.33
N GLN A 362 -3.82 26.67 -12.55
CA GLN A 362 -3.90 27.96 -13.26
C GLN A 362 -3.26 29.12 -12.47
N LYS A 363 -3.36 29.09 -11.14
CA LYS A 363 -2.74 30.07 -10.25
C LYS A 363 -1.22 29.88 -10.27
N ALA A 364 -0.77 28.64 -10.09
CA ALA A 364 0.64 28.25 -10.13
C ALA A 364 1.32 28.51 -11.49
N ALA A 365 0.57 28.45 -12.59
CA ALA A 365 1.10 28.79 -13.91
C ALA A 365 1.46 30.28 -14.08
N ASN A 366 0.83 31.16 -13.29
CA ASN A 366 1.07 32.61 -13.31
C ASN A 366 1.99 33.07 -12.18
N ASP A 367 2.05 32.30 -11.09
CA ASP A 367 2.83 32.61 -9.90
C ASP A 367 3.47 31.32 -9.35
N PRO A 368 4.79 31.14 -9.46
CA PRO A 368 5.48 29.96 -8.96
C PRO A 368 5.37 29.83 -7.43
N ASP A 369 5.01 30.90 -6.71
CA ASP A 369 4.88 30.93 -5.26
C ASP A 369 3.40 30.88 -4.81
N ALA A 370 2.49 30.45 -5.72
CA ALA A 370 1.08 30.34 -5.44
C ALA A 370 0.77 29.38 -4.28
N VAL A 371 -0.09 29.82 -3.36
CA VAL A 371 -0.55 29.00 -2.22
C VAL A 371 -2.03 28.66 -2.28
N LEU A 372 -2.40 27.46 -1.83
CA LEU A 372 -3.80 27.10 -1.56
C LEU A 372 -4.29 27.79 -0.27
N THR A 373 -5.42 28.49 -0.33
CA THR A 373 -6.03 29.20 0.82
C THR A 373 -7.22 28.46 1.42
N VAL A 374 -7.61 28.85 2.64
CA VAL A 374 -8.82 28.33 3.31
C VAL A 374 -10.08 28.62 2.51
N GLU A 375 -10.17 29.81 1.91
CA GLU A 375 -11.31 30.24 1.10
C GLU A 375 -11.44 29.40 -0.17
N GLU A 376 -10.32 29.04 -0.80
CA GLU A 376 -10.28 28.16 -1.97
C GLU A 376 -10.72 26.73 -1.60
N ILE A 377 -10.30 26.21 -0.44
CA ILE A 377 -10.77 24.90 0.06
C ILE A 377 -12.28 24.93 0.30
N LYS A 378 -12.80 25.95 0.99
CA LYS A 378 -14.25 26.10 1.23
C LYS A 378 -15.02 26.28 -0.08
N ALA A 379 -14.45 26.97 -1.07
CA ALA A 379 -15.05 27.10 -2.39
C ALA A 379 -15.12 25.75 -3.10
N TRP A 380 -14.04 24.98 -3.08
CA TRP A 380 -13.99 23.63 -3.62
C TRP A 380 -15.05 22.73 -2.97
N GLU A 381 -15.24 22.79 -1.64
CA GLU A 381 -16.24 21.97 -0.95
C GLU A 381 -17.69 22.35 -1.29
N ARG A 382 -17.96 23.63 -1.61
CA ARG A 382 -19.29 24.04 -2.09
C ARG A 382 -19.65 23.41 -3.43
N GLU A 383 -18.65 23.09 -4.25
CA GLU A 383 -18.84 22.50 -5.58
C GLU A 383 -18.78 20.97 -5.56
N ASN A 384 -17.90 20.39 -4.74
CA ASN A 384 -17.54 18.96 -4.80
C ASN A 384 -18.01 18.16 -3.58
N GLY A 385 -18.64 18.83 -2.61
CA GLY A 385 -19.00 18.26 -1.32
C GLY A 385 -17.89 18.41 -0.26
N ARG A 386 -18.26 18.20 1.00
CA ARG A 386 -17.31 18.26 2.12
C ARG A 386 -16.21 17.21 1.93
N ILE A 387 -14.96 17.57 2.24
CA ILE A 387 -13.84 16.63 2.25
C ILE A 387 -14.20 15.46 3.20
N PRO A 388 -14.19 14.21 2.72
CA PRO A 388 -14.54 13.06 3.54
C PRO A 388 -13.59 12.86 4.72
N GLU A 389 -14.07 12.23 5.78
CA GLU A 389 -13.19 11.75 6.86
C GLU A 389 -12.21 10.69 6.32
N ASN A 390 -11.01 10.68 6.88
CA ASN A 390 -9.86 9.87 6.47
C ASN A 390 -9.44 10.06 5.00
N ALA A 391 -9.83 11.18 4.38
CA ALA A 391 -9.40 11.49 3.03
C ALA A 391 -7.94 11.91 2.97
N ILE A 392 -7.28 11.58 1.86
CA ILE A 392 -6.02 12.16 1.43
C ILE A 392 -6.36 13.37 0.54
N VAL A 393 -5.89 14.55 0.92
CA VAL A 393 -6.12 15.80 0.17
C VAL A 393 -4.93 16.04 -0.74
N PHE A 394 -5.12 15.83 -2.04
CA PHE A 394 -4.11 16.18 -3.04
C PHE A 394 -4.30 17.62 -3.50
N LEU A 395 -3.22 18.40 -3.44
CA LEU A 395 -3.09 19.68 -4.10
C LEU A 395 -2.45 19.47 -5.46
N TYR A 396 -3.22 19.72 -6.53
CA TYR A 396 -2.73 19.69 -7.89
C TYR A 396 -2.32 21.09 -8.35
N THR A 397 -1.06 21.25 -8.67
CA THR A 397 -0.44 22.52 -9.06
C THR A 397 0.06 22.54 -10.50
N GLY A 398 0.12 21.37 -11.15
CA GLY A 398 0.72 21.22 -12.48
C GLY A 398 2.24 21.34 -12.48
N TRP A 399 2.89 21.37 -11.31
CA TRP A 399 4.34 21.53 -11.16
C TRP A 399 5.14 20.32 -11.64
N GLY A 400 4.52 19.13 -11.61
CA GLY A 400 5.13 17.89 -12.05
C GLY A 400 5.66 17.89 -13.49
N LYS A 401 5.27 18.86 -14.33
CA LYS A 401 5.85 19.07 -15.68
C LYS A 401 7.34 19.45 -15.66
N TYR A 402 7.85 19.97 -14.54
CA TYR A 402 9.25 20.36 -14.39
C TYR A 402 10.13 19.29 -13.72
N VAL A 403 9.57 18.16 -13.27
CA VAL A 403 10.24 17.14 -12.43
C VAL A 403 11.57 16.60 -12.99
N ASN A 404 11.77 16.65 -14.32
CA ASN A 404 13.00 16.19 -14.99
C ASN A 404 13.99 17.32 -15.29
N ASN A 405 13.78 18.51 -14.73
CA ASN A 405 14.64 19.68 -14.92
C ASN A 405 14.86 20.35 -13.56
N PHE A 406 16.03 20.12 -12.96
CA PHE A 406 16.38 20.63 -11.64
C PHE A 406 16.10 22.14 -11.49
N THR A 407 16.65 22.96 -12.40
CA THR A 407 16.51 24.42 -12.32
C THR A 407 15.07 24.88 -12.43
N ALA A 408 14.30 24.28 -13.35
CA ALA A 408 12.90 24.63 -13.51
C ALA A 408 12.02 24.11 -12.37
N TYR A 409 12.36 22.96 -11.76
CA TYR A 409 11.59 22.35 -10.70
C TYR A 409 11.78 23.06 -9.36
N LEU A 410 13.02 23.45 -9.04
CA LEU A 410 13.36 24.12 -7.79
C LEU A 410 13.33 25.65 -7.88
N GLY A 411 13.36 26.22 -9.09
CA GLY A 411 13.47 27.67 -9.28
C GLY A 411 14.89 28.23 -9.11
N THR A 412 15.90 27.36 -8.97
CA THR A 412 17.32 27.74 -8.83
C THR A 412 18.25 26.69 -9.44
N ASP A 413 19.41 27.12 -9.94
CA ASP A 413 20.50 26.26 -10.38
C ASP A 413 21.52 25.96 -9.26
N ASN A 414 21.26 26.41 -8.03
CA ASN A 414 22.11 26.10 -6.88
C ASN A 414 21.82 24.68 -6.37
N HIS A 415 22.83 23.81 -6.41
CA HIS A 415 22.73 22.43 -5.95
C HIS A 415 23.20 22.20 -4.51
N GLU A 416 23.74 23.22 -3.84
CA GLU A 416 24.40 23.07 -2.54
C GLU A 416 23.55 23.58 -1.38
N ASN A 417 22.92 24.75 -1.52
CA ASN A 417 22.17 25.40 -0.45
C ASN A 417 20.84 25.97 -0.94
N PHE A 418 19.75 25.67 -0.22
CA PHE A 418 18.41 26.19 -0.54
C PHE A 418 18.19 27.63 -0.04
N ILE A 419 19.12 28.18 0.73
CA ILE A 419 19.10 29.53 1.29
C ILE A 419 20.34 30.30 0.82
N ASP A 420 20.21 31.62 0.67
CA ASP A 420 21.32 32.52 0.39
C ASP A 420 22.08 33.00 1.65
N GLU A 421 23.16 33.76 1.45
CA GLU A 421 23.95 34.30 2.56
C GLU A 421 23.17 35.25 3.51
N ASN A 422 21.98 35.70 3.12
CA ASN A 422 21.10 36.59 3.90
C ASN A 422 19.94 35.84 4.57
N GLY A 423 19.85 34.52 4.43
CA GLY A 423 18.74 33.75 4.99
C GLY A 423 17.49 33.68 4.10
N VAL A 424 17.58 34.11 2.83
CA VAL A 424 16.46 34.12 1.88
C VAL A 424 16.44 32.80 1.08
N PRO A 425 15.29 32.12 0.99
CA PRO A 425 15.14 30.94 0.13
C PRO A 425 15.45 31.24 -1.34
N ARG A 426 16.17 30.32 -1.97
CA ARG A 426 16.46 30.32 -3.41
C ARG A 426 15.39 29.58 -4.22
N THR A 427 14.52 28.86 -3.52
CA THR A 427 13.60 27.89 -4.08
C THR A 427 12.21 28.47 -4.36
N HIS A 428 11.57 27.99 -5.42
CA HIS A 428 10.24 28.46 -5.86
C HIS A 428 9.40 27.30 -6.41
N TRP A 429 8.27 27.04 -5.78
CA TRP A 429 7.21 26.13 -6.22
C TRP A 429 5.93 26.39 -5.39
N PRO A 430 4.74 26.07 -5.93
CA PRO A 430 3.47 26.30 -5.27
C PRO A 430 3.25 25.32 -4.11
N GLY A 431 2.40 25.69 -3.14
CA GLY A 431 2.17 24.85 -1.96
C GLY A 431 0.89 25.17 -1.19
N PHE A 432 0.77 24.63 0.02
CA PHE A 432 -0.27 25.00 0.96
C PHE A 432 0.13 26.29 1.69
N SER A 433 -0.85 27.17 1.95
CA SER A 433 -0.64 28.21 2.96
C SER A 433 -0.59 27.59 4.37
N ALA A 434 0.08 28.26 5.31
CA ALA A 434 0.13 27.83 6.70
C ALA A 434 -1.30 27.72 7.29
N GLU A 435 -2.13 28.71 6.99
CA GLU A 435 -3.52 28.80 7.44
C GLU A 435 -4.38 27.68 6.85
N ALA A 436 -4.16 27.29 5.58
CA ALA A 436 -4.84 26.15 4.98
C ALA A 436 -4.46 24.84 5.66
N GLY A 437 -3.17 24.67 6.00
CA GLY A 437 -2.69 23.51 6.74
C GLY A 437 -3.33 23.39 8.12
N GLU A 438 -3.27 24.47 8.92
CA GLU A 438 -3.89 24.54 10.25
C GLU A 438 -5.41 24.33 10.19
N TRP A 439 -6.09 24.91 9.19
CA TRP A 439 -7.53 24.76 9.02
C TRP A 439 -7.91 23.33 8.65
N LEU A 440 -7.19 22.68 7.73
CA LEU A 440 -7.48 21.30 7.34
C LEU A 440 -7.36 20.34 8.53
N VAL A 441 -6.31 20.47 9.36
CA VAL A 441 -6.13 19.57 10.50
C VAL A 441 -7.11 19.83 11.65
N SER A 442 -7.56 21.07 11.82
CA SER A 442 -8.49 21.45 12.90
C SER A 442 -9.95 21.20 12.53
N GLU A 443 -10.33 21.42 11.28
CA GLU A 443 -11.71 21.40 10.83
C GLU A 443 -12.07 20.14 10.04
N ARG A 444 -11.08 19.35 9.59
CA ARG A 444 -11.29 18.07 8.89
C ARG A 444 -10.48 16.96 9.56
N GLN A 445 -11.00 15.74 9.47
CA GLN A 445 -10.29 14.54 9.94
C GLN A 445 -9.63 13.88 8.73
N ILE A 446 -8.63 14.55 8.15
CA ILE A 446 -7.91 14.02 6.98
C ILE A 446 -6.86 12.99 7.43
N LEU A 447 -6.56 12.04 6.54
CA LEU A 447 -5.55 11.01 6.76
C LEU A 447 -4.17 11.45 6.29
N GLY A 448 -4.14 12.20 5.19
CA GLY A 448 -2.90 12.66 4.56
C GLY A 448 -3.12 13.86 3.66
N VAL A 449 -2.01 14.46 3.25
CA VAL A 449 -1.95 15.46 2.20
C VAL A 449 -0.93 15.03 1.15
N GLY A 450 -1.06 15.52 -0.07
CA GLY A 450 0.01 15.37 -1.04
C GLY A 450 0.02 16.42 -2.13
N ILE A 451 1.14 16.55 -2.82
CA ILE A 451 1.38 17.57 -3.85
C ILE A 451 2.23 17.02 -5.00
N ASP A 452 2.10 17.59 -6.20
CA ASP A 452 2.95 17.30 -7.37
C ASP A 452 4.22 18.16 -7.47
N ALA A 453 4.64 18.77 -6.35
CA ALA A 453 5.84 19.59 -6.21
C ALA A 453 6.86 18.94 -5.25
N LEU A 454 8.07 19.51 -5.18
CA LEU A 454 9.16 19.00 -4.34
C LEU A 454 8.76 19.00 -2.86
N SER A 455 7.94 19.96 -2.45
CA SER A 455 7.40 20.03 -1.11
C SER A 455 5.98 20.58 -1.06
N PHE A 456 5.18 20.17 -0.06
CA PHE A 456 3.82 20.71 0.12
C PHE A 456 3.78 22.05 0.86
N ASP A 457 4.88 22.47 1.46
CA ASP A 457 5.11 23.89 1.76
C ASP A 457 5.50 24.64 0.49
N VAL A 458 5.19 25.94 0.43
CA VAL A 458 5.58 26.81 -0.69
C VAL A 458 7.12 26.97 -0.75
N GLY A 459 7.70 26.96 -1.95
CA GLY A 459 9.15 26.88 -2.13
C GLY A 459 9.95 28.02 -1.51
N PHE A 460 9.36 29.22 -1.41
CA PHE A 460 10.03 30.39 -0.83
C PHE A 460 9.96 30.44 0.72
N THR A 461 9.71 29.32 1.41
CA THR A 461 9.65 29.28 2.88
C THR A 461 10.90 28.73 3.55
N VAL A 462 11.23 29.26 4.73
CA VAL A 462 12.13 28.62 5.71
C VAL A 462 11.38 28.10 6.94
N LEU A 463 10.06 28.29 7.01
CA LEU A 463 9.30 28.03 8.21
C LEU A 463 8.65 26.65 8.23
N PHE A 464 8.38 26.06 7.06
CA PHE A 464 7.75 24.74 6.91
C PHE A 464 6.49 24.56 7.79
N LYS A 465 5.63 25.59 7.84
CA LYS A 465 4.48 25.60 8.75
C LYS A 465 3.42 24.58 8.35
N ALA A 466 3.27 24.30 7.05
CA ALA A 466 2.34 23.27 6.62
C ALA A 466 2.82 21.90 7.11
N HIS A 467 4.13 21.60 7.01
CA HIS A 467 4.73 20.39 7.59
C HIS A 467 4.44 20.27 9.08
N VAL A 468 4.79 21.29 9.86
CA VAL A 468 4.58 21.26 11.32
C VAL A 468 3.10 21.05 11.67
N SER A 469 2.19 21.65 10.90
CA SER A 469 0.74 21.51 11.12
C SER A 469 0.26 20.09 10.81
N PHE A 470 0.57 19.55 9.63
CA PHE A 470 0.12 18.23 9.20
C PHE A 470 0.79 17.12 10.02
N LEU A 471 2.12 17.11 10.06
CA LEU A 471 2.88 16.09 10.78
C LEU A 471 2.62 16.16 12.29
N GLY A 472 2.40 17.35 12.85
CA GLY A 472 2.02 17.57 14.26
C GLY A 472 0.69 16.91 14.61
N ALA A 473 -0.24 16.88 13.67
CA ALA A 473 -1.52 16.17 13.79
C ALA A 473 -1.45 14.69 13.38
N ARG A 474 -0.25 14.17 13.05
CA ARG A 474 -0.03 12.82 12.48
C ARG A 474 -0.77 12.58 11.16
N VAL A 475 -1.01 13.65 10.40
CA VAL A 475 -1.46 13.59 9.01
C VAL A 475 -0.24 13.29 8.14
N LEU A 476 -0.34 12.30 7.26
CA LEU A 476 0.77 11.86 6.41
C LEU A 476 1.10 12.91 5.33
N GLY A 477 2.37 13.20 5.11
CA GLY A 477 2.85 14.07 4.03
C GLY A 477 3.28 13.25 2.81
N LEU A 478 2.88 13.69 1.61
CA LEU A 478 3.26 13.05 0.34
C LEU A 478 3.78 14.08 -0.65
N GLU A 479 5.02 13.93 -1.06
CA GLU A 479 5.68 14.88 -1.97
C GLU A 479 5.97 14.21 -3.32
N ASN A 480 6.15 15.03 -4.36
CA ASN A 480 6.44 14.58 -5.73
C ASN A 480 5.42 13.57 -6.27
N ILE A 481 4.13 13.79 -6.07
CA ILE A 481 3.07 12.89 -6.54
C ILE A 481 2.87 13.06 -8.06
N ALA A 482 3.00 11.96 -8.80
CA ALA A 482 2.83 11.97 -10.25
C ALA A 482 1.35 11.92 -10.65
N ASN A 483 1.04 12.34 -11.88
CA ASN A 483 -0.23 12.04 -12.55
C ASN A 483 -1.51 12.50 -11.82
N LEU A 484 -1.44 13.51 -10.94
CA LEU A 484 -2.61 14.07 -10.26
C LEU A 484 -3.66 14.61 -11.26
N ASP A 485 -3.23 15.09 -12.43
CA ASP A 485 -4.08 15.51 -13.55
C ASP A 485 -5.05 14.41 -14.01
N LYS A 486 -4.68 13.15 -13.84
CA LYS A 486 -5.47 11.99 -14.25
C LYS A 486 -6.55 11.59 -13.25
N LEU A 487 -6.58 12.16 -12.05
CA LEU A 487 -7.58 11.83 -11.03
C LEU A 487 -8.85 12.66 -11.21
N PRO A 488 -10.05 12.11 -10.94
CA PRO A 488 -11.23 12.93 -10.71
C PRO A 488 -11.06 13.76 -9.42
N LYS A 489 -11.84 14.85 -9.29
CA LYS A 489 -11.83 15.67 -8.06
C LYS A 489 -12.22 14.88 -6.81
N THR A 490 -13.11 13.90 -6.95
CA THR A 490 -13.59 13.03 -5.86
C THR A 490 -13.82 11.60 -6.36
N GLY A 491 -14.10 10.65 -5.47
CA GLY A 491 -14.48 9.27 -5.83
C GLY A 491 -13.31 8.31 -6.08
N THR A 492 -12.10 8.68 -5.67
CA THR A 492 -10.91 7.83 -5.76
C THR A 492 -10.58 7.23 -4.39
N THR A 493 -10.07 5.99 -4.37
CA THR A 493 -9.39 5.43 -3.20
C THR A 493 -7.90 5.29 -3.50
N VAL A 494 -7.05 5.68 -2.57
CA VAL A 494 -5.59 5.70 -2.74
C VAL A 494 -4.92 4.74 -1.77
N PHE A 495 -3.87 4.08 -2.24
CA PHE A 495 -2.99 3.20 -1.48
C PHE A 495 -1.60 3.83 -1.45
N VAL A 496 -1.06 4.05 -0.25
CA VAL A 496 0.18 4.79 0.01
C VAL A 496 1.21 3.85 0.63
N PHE A 497 1.93 3.10 -0.19
CA PHE A 497 2.72 1.95 0.26
C PHE A 497 4.21 2.28 0.24
N HIS A 498 4.72 2.63 1.41
CA HIS A 498 6.12 3.02 1.62
C HIS A 498 7.03 1.81 1.92
N MET A 499 8.32 1.95 1.63
CA MET A 499 9.36 1.08 2.21
C MET A 499 9.23 1.07 3.75
N VAL A 500 9.44 -0.07 4.40
CA VAL A 500 9.33 -0.16 5.88
C VAL A 500 10.66 -0.53 6.52
N TYR A 501 11.23 0.42 7.23
CA TYR A 501 12.43 0.22 8.03
C TYR A 501 12.31 0.95 9.37
N VAL A 502 13.07 0.44 10.34
CA VAL A 502 13.22 1.07 11.65
C VAL A 502 13.89 2.42 11.52
N ASP A 503 13.56 3.33 12.42
CA ASP A 503 14.24 4.62 12.55
C ASP A 503 14.06 5.66 11.41
N GLY A 504 13.38 5.32 10.31
CA GLY A 504 13.13 6.23 9.18
C GLY A 504 12.18 7.39 9.47
N SER A 505 12.53 8.59 9.01
CA SER A 505 11.67 9.78 9.10
C SER A 505 10.89 10.09 7.83
N GLY A 506 11.31 9.52 6.71
CA GLY A 506 10.58 9.45 5.46
C GLY A 506 10.87 8.14 4.75
N ALA A 507 10.20 7.87 3.63
CA ALA A 507 10.53 6.73 2.78
C ALA A 507 9.96 6.88 1.37
N ALA A 508 10.72 6.44 0.37
CA ALA A 508 10.22 6.20 -0.98
C ALA A 508 8.92 5.37 -0.95
N THR A 509 7.92 5.83 -1.69
CA THR A 509 6.55 5.36 -1.56
C THR A 509 5.91 5.11 -2.92
N ARG A 510 5.27 3.95 -3.09
CA ARG A 510 4.43 3.67 -4.25
C ARG A 510 3.00 4.08 -3.93
N VAL A 511 2.52 5.10 -4.63
CA VAL A 511 1.16 5.62 -4.50
C VAL A 511 0.34 5.18 -5.70
N VAL A 512 -0.75 4.45 -5.48
CA VAL A 512 -1.67 4.02 -6.54
C VAL A 512 -3.10 4.38 -6.19
N ALA A 513 -3.79 4.98 -7.15
CA ALA A 513 -5.19 5.36 -7.07
C ALA A 513 -6.07 4.40 -7.87
N LEU A 514 -7.21 4.03 -7.29
CA LEU A 514 -8.29 3.32 -7.97
C LEU A 514 -9.47 4.27 -8.16
N LYS A 515 -9.81 4.54 -9.43
CA LYS A 515 -11.00 5.26 -9.86
C LYS A 515 -12.20 4.33 -9.71
N ASP A 516 -13.33 4.85 -9.25
CA ASP A 516 -14.59 4.13 -9.07
C ASP A 516 -14.58 3.04 -8.00
N GLY A 517 -14.87 3.49 -6.77
CA GLY A 517 -15.67 2.79 -5.76
C GLY A 517 -15.40 1.30 -5.62
N LEU A 518 -14.37 0.97 -4.84
CA LEU A 518 -14.19 -0.36 -4.27
C LEU A 518 -15.52 -0.86 -3.69
N GLN A 519 -16.13 -1.86 -4.33
CA GLN A 519 -17.40 -2.42 -3.87
C GLN A 519 -17.16 -3.14 -2.54
N THR A 520 -17.60 -2.55 -1.43
CA THR A 520 -17.79 -3.31 -0.19
C THR A 520 -18.90 -4.33 -0.45
N PRO A 521 -18.75 -5.60 -0.03
CA PRO A 521 -19.87 -6.53 -0.06
C PRO A 521 -21.00 -5.93 0.77
N THR A 522 -22.16 -5.75 0.15
CA THR A 522 -23.39 -5.47 0.88
C THR A 522 -23.55 -6.59 1.91
N THR A 523 -23.54 -6.24 3.20
CA THR A 523 -23.98 -7.19 4.23
C THR A 523 -25.41 -7.54 3.88
N PRO A 524 -25.79 -8.81 3.65
CA PRO A 524 -27.19 -9.12 3.41
C PRO A 524 -27.94 -8.64 4.64
N ALA A 525 -28.93 -7.78 4.42
CA ALA A 525 -29.82 -7.35 5.49
C ALA A 525 -30.32 -8.61 6.21
N PRO A 526 -30.38 -8.61 7.56
CA PRO A 526 -31.00 -9.73 8.28
C PRO A 526 -32.38 -9.96 7.66
N PRO A 527 -32.79 -11.22 7.45
CA PRO A 527 -34.06 -11.51 6.81
C PRO A 527 -35.15 -10.72 7.55
N THR A 528 -35.81 -9.82 6.81
CA THR A 528 -36.94 -9.08 7.33
C THR A 528 -37.95 -10.10 7.85
N SER A 529 -38.42 -9.90 9.08
CA SER A 529 -39.51 -10.68 9.63
C SER A 529 -40.67 -10.67 8.63
N PRO A 530 -41.37 -11.81 8.44
CA PRO A 530 -42.48 -11.86 7.50
C PRO A 530 -43.50 -10.78 7.90
N PRO A 531 -44.12 -10.11 6.91
CA PRO A 531 -45.10 -9.07 7.20
C PRO A 531 -46.23 -9.66 8.06
N PRO A 532 -46.78 -8.89 9.02
CA PRO A 532 -47.90 -9.35 9.81
C PRO A 532 -49.04 -9.73 8.85
N THR A 533 -49.58 -10.92 9.07
CA THR A 533 -50.66 -11.49 8.28
C THR A 533 -51.82 -10.49 8.29
N GLN A 534 -52.16 -9.94 7.13
CA GLN A 534 -53.36 -9.13 6.99
C GLN A 534 -54.57 -10.03 7.29
N CYS A 535 -55.30 -9.71 8.37
CA CYS A 535 -56.64 -10.24 8.60
C CYS A 535 -57.54 -9.78 7.45
N VAL A 536 -57.79 -10.68 6.50
CA VAL A 536 -58.81 -10.51 5.47
C VAL A 536 -60.17 -10.68 6.15
N THR A 537 -60.90 -9.58 6.32
CA THR A 537 -62.33 -9.60 6.66
C THR A 537 -63.13 -9.96 5.42
N GLY A 538 -63.18 -11.26 5.10
CA GLY A 538 -64.04 -11.81 4.06
C GLY A 538 -65.43 -12.12 4.61
N SER A 539 -66.41 -11.28 4.28
CA SER A 539 -67.83 -11.59 4.42
C SER A 539 -68.23 -12.71 3.45
N GLY A 540 -68.67 -13.86 3.96
CA GLY A 540 -69.22 -14.93 3.11
C GLY A 540 -69.53 -16.19 3.90
N TRP A 541 -70.80 -16.37 4.26
CA TRP A 541 -71.34 -17.52 4.95
C TRP A 541 -71.16 -18.83 4.16
N ARG A 542 -70.78 -19.92 4.84
CA ARG A 542 -71.33 -21.26 4.59
C ARG A 542 -71.11 -22.19 5.79
N VAL A 543 -72.23 -22.61 6.35
CA VAL A 543 -72.40 -23.67 7.36
C VAL A 543 -71.97 -25.01 6.76
N LEU A 544 -71.24 -25.83 7.52
CA LEU A 544 -71.42 -27.29 7.58
C LEU A 544 -70.75 -27.84 8.86
N ALA A 545 -71.56 -28.53 9.66
CA ALA A 545 -71.16 -29.18 10.91
C ALA A 545 -70.65 -30.60 10.65
N SER A 546 -69.61 -31.06 11.37
CA SER A 546 -69.61 -32.38 12.03
C SER A 546 -68.40 -32.59 12.95
N LEU A 547 -68.70 -32.71 14.25
CA LEU A 547 -68.13 -33.60 15.28
C LEU A 547 -66.83 -34.37 14.98
N ARG A 548 -65.81 -34.21 15.84
CA ARG A 548 -65.29 -35.28 16.75
C ARG A 548 -64.33 -34.72 17.82
N ARG A 549 -64.51 -35.22 19.04
CA ARG A 549 -63.75 -35.02 20.30
C ARG A 549 -62.30 -35.55 20.13
N THR A 550 -61.26 -35.12 20.86
CA THR A 550 -60.92 -35.42 22.28
C THR A 550 -59.68 -34.59 22.70
N ALA A 551 -59.77 -33.74 23.73
CA ALA A 551 -59.07 -33.76 25.05
C ALA A 551 -57.57 -33.37 25.11
N VAL A 552 -57.22 -32.23 25.75
CA VAL A 552 -56.61 -32.06 27.12
C VAL A 552 -55.06 -32.04 27.07
N LEU A 553 -54.28 -31.01 27.47
CA LEU A 553 -54.05 -30.41 28.81
C LEU A 553 -53.16 -29.13 28.61
N ALA A 554 -53.62 -27.91 28.91
CA ALA A 554 -53.27 -27.06 30.08
C ALA A 554 -51.80 -26.99 30.53
N PHE A 555 -51.20 -25.77 30.54
CA PHE A 555 -50.75 -25.10 31.77
C PHE A 555 -50.64 -23.57 31.58
N VAL A 556 -50.80 -22.85 32.69
CA VAL A 556 -51.31 -21.48 32.80
C VAL A 556 -50.39 -20.69 33.78
N ILE A 557 -50.07 -19.44 33.42
CA ILE A 557 -49.87 -18.24 34.28
C ILE A 557 -48.59 -18.01 35.11
N CYS A 558 -48.00 -16.79 34.98
CA CYS A 558 -47.84 -15.67 35.97
C CYS A 558 -46.61 -14.81 35.57
N PHE A 559 -46.65 -13.56 35.12
CA PHE A 559 -47.05 -12.25 35.70
C PHE A 559 -46.18 -11.70 36.87
N LEU A 560 -45.63 -10.49 36.62
CA LEU A 560 -45.13 -9.40 37.52
C LEU A 560 -43.76 -9.59 38.21
N ALA A 561 -42.76 -8.74 37.95
CA ALA A 561 -42.58 -7.30 38.24
C ALA A 561 -42.11 -7.03 39.68
N GLU A 562 -40.86 -6.54 39.84
CA GLU A 562 -40.48 -5.30 40.57
C GLU A 562 -38.96 -5.26 40.87
N ILE A 563 -38.37 -4.10 40.52
CA ILE A 563 -37.33 -3.35 41.27
C ILE A 563 -35.97 -4.04 41.51
N PHE A 564 -34.99 -3.70 40.66
CA PHE A 564 -33.88 -2.77 40.96
C PHE A 564 -33.18 -2.33 39.66
#